data_AF-A0A831NNQ2-F1
#
_entry.id   AF-A0A831NNQ2-F1
#
_cell.length_a   1.000
_cell.length_b   1.000
_cell.length_c   1.000
_cell.angle_alpha   90.00
_cell.angle_beta   90.00
_cell.angle_gamma   90.00
#
_symmetry.space_group_name_H-M   'P 1'
#
loop_
_entity.id
_entity.type
_entity.pdbx_description
1 polymer ?
#
loop_
_entity_poly.entity_id
_entity_poly.type
_entity_poly.pdbx_seq_one_letter_code
_entity_poly.pdbx_strand_id
1 'polypeptide(L)'
;MKRNKWLIVLAVVLALAIPLTVFAANTDSPLTNSIKGFFGIDTSKLTPEQEQIITDYNKKIADLEKEFINKLLSEGLITQQQADNIIKNIDSKVSKANQDNVPFFIGGGRRFDKGYFGIGPIDTSKLTEQQKAALTEIYKQMASLQKDIVNKLVSEGLLTQDQANKITRAIDNTI
;
A
#
# COMPACT_ATOMS: atom_id res chain seq x y z
N MET A 1 61.79 -26.13 -39.63
CA MET A 1 61.99 -25.36 -38.38
C MET A 1 61.34 -23.98 -38.52
N LYS A 2 60.78 -23.47 -37.41
CA LYS A 2 60.13 -22.16 -37.18
C LYS A 2 58.59 -22.12 -37.31
N ARG A 3 57.96 -22.33 -36.14
CA ARG A 3 56.64 -21.85 -35.70
C ARG A 3 56.51 -20.33 -35.89
N ASN A 4 55.28 -19.83 -36.04
CA ASN A 4 54.70 -18.62 -35.39
C ASN A 4 53.20 -18.54 -35.73
N LYS A 5 52.30 -18.94 -34.81
CA LYS A 5 51.62 -18.15 -33.76
C LYS A 5 50.43 -17.32 -34.27
N TRP A 6 49.25 -17.70 -33.77
CA TRP A 6 47.91 -17.16 -33.99
C TRP A 6 47.73 -15.73 -33.46
N LEU A 7 46.76 -14.99 -34.00
CA LEU A 7 45.99 -13.98 -33.27
C LEU A 7 44.51 -14.09 -33.66
N ILE A 8 43.72 -14.75 -32.81
CA ILE A 8 42.27 -14.62 -32.75
C ILE A 8 41.99 -13.40 -31.86
N VAL A 9 41.37 -12.37 -32.42
CA VAL A 9 40.89 -11.23 -31.63
C VAL A 9 39.55 -11.64 -31.01
N LEU A 10 39.61 -12.03 -29.74
CA LEU A 10 38.47 -12.36 -28.90
C LEU A 10 38.05 -11.08 -28.18
N ALA A 11 36.98 -10.43 -28.65
CA ALA A 11 36.43 -9.25 -28.01
C ALA A 11 35.72 -9.66 -26.71
N VAL A 12 36.42 -9.51 -25.59
CA VAL A 12 35.85 -9.65 -24.24
C VAL A 12 35.07 -8.39 -23.93
N VAL A 13 33.73 -8.47 -24.00
CA VAL A 13 32.84 -7.48 -23.42
C VAL A 13 32.91 -7.63 -21.91
N LEU A 14 33.70 -6.78 -21.27
CA LEU A 14 33.71 -6.59 -19.82
C LEU A 14 32.38 -5.94 -19.43
N ALA A 15 31.35 -6.77 -19.22
CA ALA A 15 30.18 -6.36 -18.46
C ALA A 15 30.64 -6.11 -17.02
N LEU A 16 30.82 -4.84 -16.68
CA LEU A 16 31.00 -4.38 -15.31
C LEU A 16 29.76 -4.76 -14.51
N ALA A 17 29.80 -5.94 -13.87
CA ALA A 17 28.88 -6.30 -12.82
C ALA A 17 29.12 -5.33 -11.66
N ILE A 18 28.32 -4.27 -11.60
CA ILE A 18 28.26 -3.42 -10.40
C ILE A 18 27.70 -4.31 -9.30
N PRO A 19 28.44 -4.61 -8.23
CA PRO A 19 27.86 -5.31 -7.10
C PRO A 19 26.83 -4.35 -6.47
N LEU A 20 25.54 -4.68 -6.63
CA LEU A 20 24.48 -4.09 -5.83
C LEU A 20 24.76 -4.48 -4.38
N THR A 21 25.33 -3.56 -3.60
CA THR A 21 25.48 -3.74 -2.16
C THR A 21 24.09 -3.77 -1.57
N VAL A 22 23.62 -4.97 -1.24
CA VAL A 22 22.46 -5.18 -0.38
C VAL A 22 22.80 -4.57 0.97
N PHE A 23 22.22 -3.42 1.30
CA PHE A 23 22.34 -2.86 2.64
C PHE A 23 21.61 -3.79 3.62
N ALA A 24 22.38 -4.56 4.38
CA ALA A 24 21.92 -5.14 5.63
C ALA A 24 21.57 -3.98 6.57
N ALA A 25 20.31 -3.88 6.98
CA ALA A 25 19.88 -2.94 8.00
C ALA A 25 20.52 -3.34 9.34
N ASN A 26 21.60 -2.65 9.73
CA ASN A 26 22.22 -2.81 11.04
C ASN A 26 21.26 -2.22 12.10
N THR A 27 20.67 -3.10 12.91
CA THR A 27 19.70 -2.76 13.97
C THR A 27 20.37 -2.51 15.32
N ASP A 28 21.44 -1.70 15.37
CA ASP A 28 22.06 -1.32 16.63
C ASP A 28 22.45 0.17 16.64
N SER A 29 21.51 1.03 17.04
CA SER A 29 21.84 2.34 17.58
C SER A 29 20.77 2.81 18.57
N PRO A 30 21.13 3.14 19.82
CA PRO A 30 20.21 3.69 20.79
C PRO A 30 20.22 5.22 20.65
N LEU A 31 19.13 5.80 20.11
CA LEU A 31 18.64 7.17 20.36
C LEU A 31 17.30 7.35 19.63
N THR A 32 16.22 7.17 20.39
CA THR A 32 14.81 7.21 19.97
C THR A 32 14.33 8.63 19.68
N ASN A 33 14.60 9.14 18.48
CA ASN A 33 13.55 9.85 17.75
C ASN A 33 12.79 8.77 16.99
N SER A 34 11.49 8.60 17.26
CA SER A 34 10.69 7.56 16.61
C SER A 34 10.70 7.80 15.09
N ILE A 35 11.56 7.08 14.38
CA ILE A 35 11.63 7.12 12.92
C ILE A 35 10.23 6.76 12.43
N LYS A 36 9.56 7.71 11.77
CA LYS A 36 8.28 7.43 11.12
C LYS A 36 8.56 6.43 10.00
N GLY A 37 7.82 5.33 10.02
CA GLY A 37 8.10 4.22 9.14
C GLY A 37 6.91 3.30 8.96
N PHE A 38 6.92 2.52 7.89
CA PHE A 38 5.89 1.55 7.57
C PHE A 38 6.55 0.29 7.01
N PHE A 39 6.12 -0.90 7.45
CA PHE A 39 6.71 -2.18 7.03
C PHE A 39 8.25 -2.28 7.15
N GLY A 40 8.86 -1.49 8.03
CA GLY A 40 10.32 -1.39 8.21
C GLY A 40 11.02 -0.38 7.28
N ILE A 41 10.25 0.38 6.48
CA ILE A 41 10.74 1.48 5.64
C ILE A 41 10.84 2.75 6.47
N ASP A 42 11.98 3.43 6.38
CA ASP A 42 12.24 4.74 6.97
C ASP A 42 11.76 5.84 6.02
N THR A 43 10.69 6.57 6.38
CA THR A 43 10.09 7.54 5.47
C THR A 43 10.95 8.79 5.24
N SER A 44 11.95 9.04 6.10
CA SER A 44 12.89 10.16 5.91
C SER A 44 13.88 9.94 4.77
N LYS A 45 13.94 8.72 4.23
CA LYS A 45 14.86 8.32 3.15
C LYS A 45 14.16 8.15 1.80
N LEU A 46 12.86 8.44 1.72
CA LEU A 46 12.13 8.34 0.46
C LEU A 46 12.60 9.43 -0.51
N THR A 47 12.61 9.07 -1.78
CA THR A 47 12.78 10.03 -2.87
C THR A 47 11.46 10.79 -3.10
N PRO A 48 11.49 12.00 -3.69
CA PRO A 48 10.28 12.72 -4.06
C PRO A 48 9.33 11.90 -4.93
N GLU A 49 9.86 11.07 -5.84
CA GLU A 49 9.07 10.19 -6.69
C GLU A 49 8.34 9.12 -5.87
N GLN A 50 8.99 8.52 -4.87
CA GLN A 50 8.38 7.54 -3.97
C GLN A 50 7.32 8.17 -3.06
N GLU A 51 7.55 9.38 -2.57
CA GLU A 51 6.54 10.15 -1.81
C GLU A 51 5.31 10.45 -2.68
N GLN A 52 5.50 10.80 -3.95
CA GLN A 52 4.41 11.03 -4.89
C GLN A 52 3.61 9.75 -5.17
N ILE A 53 4.28 8.61 -5.34
CA ILE A 53 3.62 7.30 -5.50
C ILE A 53 2.69 7.01 -4.32
N ILE A 54 3.14 7.30 -3.09
CA ILE A 54 2.35 7.12 -1.86
C ILE A 54 1.18 8.11 -1.83
N THR A 55 1.42 9.38 -2.15
CA THR A 55 0.39 10.42 -2.16
C THR A 55 -0.72 10.13 -3.18
N ASP A 56 -0.35 9.70 -4.39
CA ASP A 56 -1.30 9.32 -5.43
C ASP A 56 -2.13 8.11 -5.03
N TYR A 57 -1.49 7.11 -4.42
CA TYR A 57 -2.19 5.95 -3.86
C TYR A 57 -3.17 6.40 -2.76
N ASN A 58 -2.72 7.22 -1.80
CA ASN A 58 -3.52 7.71 -0.68
C ASN A 58 -4.75 8.47 -1.14
N LYS A 59 -4.62 9.27 -2.21
CA LYS A 59 -5.76 9.93 -2.85
C LYS A 59 -6.76 8.93 -3.42
N LYS A 60 -6.30 7.98 -4.23
CA LYS A 60 -7.16 6.99 -4.90
C LYS A 60 -7.91 6.11 -3.89
N ILE A 61 -7.24 5.64 -2.85
CA ILE A 61 -7.89 4.79 -1.84
C ILE A 61 -8.90 5.60 -1.02
N ALA A 62 -8.62 6.87 -0.72
CA ALA A 62 -9.56 7.76 -0.04
C ALA A 62 -10.81 8.03 -0.87
N ASP A 63 -10.65 8.23 -2.18
CA ASP A 63 -11.77 8.43 -3.09
C ASP A 63 -12.67 7.19 -3.13
N LEU A 64 -12.09 5.98 -3.17
CA LEU A 64 -12.85 4.72 -3.06
C LEU A 64 -13.55 4.56 -1.71
N GLU A 65 -12.90 4.93 -0.59
CA GLU A 65 -13.56 4.90 0.73
C GLU A 65 -14.76 5.84 0.77
N LYS A 66 -14.62 7.05 0.24
CA LYS A 66 -15.74 8.01 0.16
C LYS A 66 -16.85 7.51 -0.76
N GLU A 67 -16.53 6.88 -1.88
CA GLU A 67 -17.51 6.24 -2.76
C GLU A 67 -18.30 5.16 -2.00
N PHE A 68 -17.61 4.31 -1.24
CA PHE A 68 -18.27 3.32 -0.39
C PHE A 68 -19.21 3.97 0.63
N ILE A 69 -18.77 5.01 1.33
CA ILE A 69 -19.61 5.72 2.31
C ILE A 69 -20.82 6.37 1.65
N ASN A 70 -20.65 7.02 0.48
CA ASN A 70 -21.75 7.60 -0.29
C ASN A 70 -22.74 6.52 -0.75
N LYS A 71 -22.25 5.33 -1.10
CA LYS A 71 -23.10 4.19 -1.43
C LYS A 71 -23.93 3.76 -0.22
N LEU A 72 -23.31 3.57 0.95
CA LEU A 72 -24.05 3.23 2.18
C LEU A 72 -25.14 4.26 2.52
N LEU A 73 -24.83 5.54 2.35
CA LEU A 73 -25.79 6.64 2.55
C LEU A 73 -26.96 6.55 1.56
N SER A 74 -26.66 6.34 0.27
CA SER A 74 -27.68 6.23 -0.77
C SER A 74 -28.62 5.03 -0.59
N GLU A 75 -28.10 3.94 -0.02
CA GLU A 75 -28.88 2.75 0.32
C GLU A 75 -29.60 2.86 1.68
N GLY A 76 -29.52 4.01 2.35
CA GLY A 76 -30.20 4.28 3.62
C GLY A 76 -29.62 3.51 4.82
N LEU A 77 -28.40 2.98 4.70
CA LEU A 77 -27.75 2.17 5.74
C LEU A 77 -27.09 3.03 6.83
N ILE A 78 -26.80 4.28 6.51
CA ILE A 78 -26.26 5.28 7.42
C ILE A 78 -26.98 6.61 7.20
N THR A 79 -26.93 7.48 8.21
CA THR A 79 -27.44 8.84 8.10
C THR A 79 -26.43 9.77 7.44
N GLN A 80 -26.89 10.93 6.94
CA GLN A 80 -26.01 11.98 6.41
C GLN A 80 -24.94 12.38 7.44
N GLN A 81 -25.34 12.56 8.71
CA GLN A 81 -24.41 12.93 9.78
C GLN A 81 -23.33 11.85 10.00
N GLN A 82 -23.69 10.56 9.89
CA GLN A 82 -22.71 9.48 9.97
C GLN A 82 -21.76 9.53 8.77
N ALA A 83 -22.28 9.67 7.54
CA ALA A 83 -21.48 9.77 6.34
C ALA A 83 -20.47 10.93 6.42
N ASP A 84 -20.92 12.14 6.78
CA ASP A 84 -20.09 13.33 6.89
C ASP A 84 -18.96 13.16 7.92
N ASN A 85 -19.28 12.55 9.07
CA ASN A 85 -18.29 12.28 10.11
C ASN A 85 -17.22 11.29 9.65
N ILE A 86 -17.61 10.24 8.90
CA ILE A 86 -16.66 9.26 8.38
C ILE A 86 -15.78 9.90 7.31
N ILE A 87 -16.37 10.63 6.35
CA ILE A 87 -15.64 11.31 5.28
C ILE A 87 -14.61 12.28 5.88
N LYS A 88 -15.00 13.07 6.88
CA LYS A 88 -14.08 13.97 7.59
C LYS A 88 -12.92 13.21 8.26
N ASN A 89 -13.19 12.04 8.84
CA ASN A 89 -12.16 11.20 9.44
C ASN A 89 -11.22 10.60 8.38
N ILE A 90 -11.74 10.20 7.21
CA ILE A 90 -10.95 9.76 6.06
C ILE A 90 -10.00 10.88 5.63
N ASP A 91 -10.52 12.09 5.41
CA ASP A 91 -9.72 13.25 5.03
C ASP A 91 -8.61 13.56 6.03
N SER A 92 -8.93 13.52 7.33
CA SER A 92 -7.95 13.74 8.38
C SER A 92 -6.85 12.68 8.41
N LYS A 93 -7.21 11.40 8.23
CA LYS A 93 -6.24 10.29 8.23
C LYS A 93 -5.35 10.31 6.99
N VAL A 94 -5.92 10.60 5.83
CA VAL A 94 -5.20 10.69 4.55
C VAL A 94 -4.24 11.88 4.58
N SER A 95 -4.69 13.04 5.08
CA SER A 95 -3.83 14.20 5.28
C SER A 95 -2.65 13.86 6.21
N LYS A 96 -2.92 13.15 7.31
CA LYS A 96 -1.87 12.69 8.23
C LYS A 96 -0.92 11.67 7.58
N ALA A 97 -1.45 10.73 6.81
CA ALA A 97 -0.67 9.73 6.10
C ALA A 97 0.27 10.37 5.06
N ASN A 98 -0.22 11.37 4.33
CA ASN A 98 0.59 12.16 3.39
C ASN A 98 1.68 12.96 4.11
N GLN A 99 1.38 13.60 5.24
CA GLN A 99 2.40 14.31 6.04
C GLN A 99 3.51 13.39 6.57
N ASP A 100 3.17 12.13 6.81
CA ASP A 100 4.11 11.13 7.34
C ASP A 100 4.76 10.29 6.22
N ASN A 101 4.39 10.53 4.95
CA ASN A 101 4.79 9.75 3.78
C ASN A 101 4.56 8.24 3.97
N VAL A 102 3.40 7.87 4.54
CA VAL A 102 3.00 6.48 4.73
C VAL A 102 1.77 6.15 3.88
N PRO A 103 1.71 4.94 3.30
CA PRO A 103 0.52 4.49 2.60
C PRO A 103 -0.64 4.26 3.60
N PHE A 104 -1.81 4.80 3.26
CA PHE A 104 -3.05 4.62 3.98
C PHE A 104 -3.69 3.28 3.59
N PHE A 105 -3.45 2.25 4.41
CA PHE A 105 -4.07 0.94 4.25
C PHE A 105 -5.40 0.85 4.99
N ILE A 106 -6.40 0.31 4.31
CA ILE A 106 -7.68 -0.06 4.93
C ILE A 106 -7.48 -1.39 5.68
N GLY A 107 -8.12 -1.55 6.84
CA GLY A 107 -8.13 -2.84 7.56
C GLY A 107 -6.88 -3.13 8.41
N GLY A 108 -5.89 -2.24 8.43
CA GLY A 108 -4.69 -2.34 9.27
C GLY A 108 -4.95 -2.01 10.74
N GLY A 109 -5.71 -2.85 11.44
CA GLY A 109 -5.91 -2.72 12.89
C GLY A 109 -6.95 -3.72 13.40
N ARG A 110 -6.84 -4.11 14.68
CA ARG A 110 -7.78 -4.97 15.44
C ARG A 110 -9.18 -4.33 15.61
N ARG A 111 -9.78 -3.91 14.51
CA ARG A 111 -11.06 -3.21 14.41
C ARG A 111 -11.88 -3.65 13.21
N PHE A 112 -11.37 -4.52 12.34
CA PHE A 112 -12.15 -5.15 11.28
C PHE A 112 -13.34 -5.93 11.88
N ASP A 113 -13.09 -6.52 13.04
CA ASP A 113 -13.96 -7.27 13.93
C ASP A 113 -14.98 -6.41 14.71
N LYS A 114 -14.95 -5.06 14.60
CA LYS A 114 -15.90 -4.17 15.32
C LYS A 114 -16.81 -3.35 14.44
N GLY A 115 -16.90 -3.69 13.16
CA GLY A 115 -17.76 -3.01 12.20
C GLY A 115 -16.96 -2.22 11.17
N TYR A 116 -17.24 -2.55 9.91
CA TYR A 116 -16.71 -1.93 8.70
C TYR A 116 -16.52 -0.42 8.87
N PHE A 117 -15.37 0.14 8.50
CA PHE A 117 -15.06 1.59 8.54
C PHE A 117 -15.23 2.30 9.90
N GLY A 118 -15.39 1.57 11.01
CA GLY A 118 -15.63 2.17 12.33
C GLY A 118 -17.08 2.65 12.54
N ILE A 119 -18.02 2.23 11.69
CA ILE A 119 -19.46 2.52 11.83
C ILE A 119 -20.23 1.45 12.60
N GLY A 120 -19.55 0.42 13.10
CA GLY A 120 -20.23 -0.73 13.69
C GLY A 120 -20.78 -1.67 12.60
N PRO A 121 -21.42 -2.77 13.00
CA PRO A 121 -22.07 -3.67 12.05
C PRO A 121 -23.18 -2.92 11.30
N ILE A 122 -23.11 -2.94 9.97
CA ILE A 122 -24.12 -2.37 9.09
C ILE A 122 -25.23 -3.41 8.94
N ASP A 123 -26.48 -3.03 9.16
CA ASP A 123 -27.62 -3.90 8.90
C ASP A 123 -27.84 -4.05 7.39
N THR A 124 -27.17 -5.05 6.81
CA THR A 124 -27.30 -5.39 5.40
C THR A 124 -28.46 -6.33 5.11
N SER A 125 -29.26 -6.72 6.12
CA SER A 125 -30.39 -7.64 5.95
C SER A 125 -31.47 -7.09 5.02
N LYS A 126 -31.55 -5.75 4.92
CA LYS A 126 -32.49 -5.03 4.06
C LYS A 126 -31.98 -4.80 2.64
N LEU A 127 -30.73 -5.19 2.35
CA LEU A 127 -30.16 -5.03 1.03
C LEU A 127 -30.54 -6.19 0.11
N THR A 128 -30.83 -5.84 -1.13
CA THR A 128 -30.87 -6.77 -2.26
C THR A 128 -29.49 -7.35 -2.53
N GLU A 129 -29.45 -8.50 -3.20
CA GLU A 129 -28.19 -9.13 -3.61
C GLU A 129 -27.37 -8.24 -4.55
N GLN A 130 -28.02 -7.44 -5.40
CA GLN A 130 -27.34 -6.50 -6.27
C GLN A 130 -26.66 -5.37 -5.48
N GLN A 131 -27.30 -4.83 -4.44
CA GLN A 131 -26.69 -3.82 -3.57
C GLN A 131 -25.50 -4.40 -2.79
N LYS A 132 -25.64 -5.62 -2.26
CA LYS A 132 -24.54 -6.32 -1.59
C LYS A 132 -23.36 -6.53 -2.54
N ALA A 133 -23.62 -7.01 -3.77
CA ALA A 133 -22.59 -7.22 -4.77
C ALA A 133 -21.86 -5.92 -5.13
N ALA A 134 -22.58 -4.80 -5.26
CA ALA A 134 -21.98 -3.50 -5.52
C ALA A 134 -21.05 -3.05 -4.37
N LEU A 135 -21.46 -3.24 -3.12
CA LEU A 135 -20.60 -2.96 -1.96
C LEU A 135 -19.36 -3.86 -1.94
N THR A 136 -19.52 -5.16 -2.20
CA THR A 136 -18.41 -6.12 -2.32
C THR A 136 -17.44 -5.74 -3.43
N GLU A 137 -17.93 -5.24 -4.56
CA GLU A 137 -17.07 -4.83 -5.68
C GLU A 137 -16.17 -3.66 -5.30
N ILE A 138 -16.69 -2.65 -4.59
CA ILE A 138 -15.88 -1.53 -4.10
C ILE A 138 -14.77 -2.04 -3.15
N TYR A 139 -15.07 -3.02 -2.28
CA TYR A 139 -14.03 -3.64 -1.43
C TYR A 139 -12.94 -4.34 -2.24
N LYS A 140 -13.30 -5.07 -3.29
CA LYS A 140 -12.31 -5.71 -4.17
C LYS A 140 -11.42 -4.69 -4.85
N GLN A 141 -11.99 -3.56 -5.27
CA GLN A 141 -11.23 -2.46 -5.87
C GLN A 141 -10.24 -1.86 -4.87
N MET A 142 -10.67 -1.62 -3.62
CA MET A 142 -9.78 -1.15 -2.54
C MET A 142 -8.63 -2.12 -2.30
N ALA A 143 -8.93 -3.41 -2.21
CA ALA A 143 -7.92 -4.42 -1.97
C ALA A 143 -6.96 -4.59 -3.16
N SER A 144 -7.46 -4.49 -4.39
CA SER A 144 -6.63 -4.45 -5.59
C SER A 144 -5.67 -3.26 -5.52
N LEU A 145 -6.17 -2.08 -5.18
CA LEU A 145 -5.35 -0.87 -5.08
C LEU A 145 -4.28 -0.98 -3.98
N GLN A 146 -4.61 -1.61 -2.84
CA GLN A 146 -3.63 -1.92 -1.79
C GLN A 146 -2.54 -2.88 -2.27
N LYS A 147 -2.90 -3.89 -3.06
CA LYS A 147 -1.92 -4.80 -3.67
C LYS A 147 -1.05 -4.09 -4.70
N ASP A 148 -1.62 -3.15 -5.46
CA ASP A 148 -0.89 -2.37 -6.46
C ASP A 148 0.18 -1.49 -5.83
N ILE A 149 -0.11 -0.81 -4.71
CA ILE A 149 0.93 -0.04 -4.00
C ILE A 149 2.01 -0.96 -3.43
N VAL A 150 1.65 -2.13 -2.90
CA VAL A 150 2.65 -3.11 -2.43
C VAL A 150 3.58 -3.55 -3.56
N ASN A 151 3.03 -3.84 -4.74
CA ASN A 151 3.83 -4.21 -5.92
C ASN A 151 4.73 -3.06 -6.38
N LYS A 152 4.23 -1.82 -6.37
CA LYS A 152 5.03 -0.62 -6.66
C LYS A 152 6.18 -0.45 -5.66
N LEU A 153 5.93 -0.66 -4.37
CA LEU A 153 6.99 -0.58 -3.36
C LEU A 153 8.08 -1.64 -3.57
N VAL A 154 7.75 -2.81 -4.12
CA VAL A 154 8.76 -3.80 -4.55
C VAL A 154 9.54 -3.30 -5.76
N SER A 155 8.87 -2.75 -6.79
CA SER A 155 9.56 -2.24 -7.98
C SER A 155 10.50 -1.07 -7.66
N GLU A 156 10.14 -0.26 -6.67
CA GLU A 156 10.98 0.84 -6.14
C GLU A 156 12.09 0.34 -5.19
N GLY A 157 12.21 -0.96 -4.96
CA GLY A 157 13.22 -1.55 -4.08
C GLY A 157 13.01 -1.29 -2.58
N LEU A 158 11.85 -0.77 -2.19
CA LEU A 158 11.51 -0.46 -0.79
C LEU A 158 11.04 -1.71 -0.02
N LEU A 159 10.49 -2.70 -0.73
CA LEU A 159 10.08 -3.99 -0.17
C LEU A 159 10.74 -5.14 -0.92
N THR A 160 11.05 -6.20 -0.17
CA THR A 160 11.32 -7.51 -0.76
C THR A 160 10.03 -8.18 -1.22
N GLN A 161 10.14 -9.08 -2.20
CA GLN A 161 8.99 -9.87 -2.65
C GLN A 161 8.35 -10.68 -1.51
N ASP A 162 9.15 -11.16 -0.54
CA ASP A 162 8.64 -11.90 0.62
C ASP A 162 7.83 -11.01 1.57
N GLN A 163 8.25 -9.76 1.79
CA GLN A 163 7.46 -8.78 2.55
C GLN A 163 6.15 -8.47 1.82
N ALA A 164 6.22 -8.21 0.52
CA ALA A 164 5.04 -7.97 -0.30
C ALA A 164 4.05 -9.13 -0.26
N ASN A 165 4.53 -10.37 -0.39
CA ASN A 165 3.69 -11.56 -0.30
C ASN A 165 2.97 -11.68 1.06
N LYS A 166 3.63 -11.32 2.16
CA LYS A 166 3.01 -11.31 3.50
C LYS A 166 1.91 -10.26 3.60
N ILE A 167 2.16 -9.06 3.09
CA ILE A 167 1.18 -7.96 3.10
C ILE A 167 -0.01 -8.32 2.21
N THR A 168 0.23 -8.77 0.98
CA THR A 168 -0.81 -9.21 0.04
C THR A 168 -1.69 -10.31 0.60
N ARG A 169 -1.12 -11.33 1.26
CA ARG A 169 -1.91 -12.38 1.94
C ARG A 169 -2.78 -11.81 3.07
N ALA A 170 -2.27 -10.84 3.82
CA ALA A 170 -3.07 -10.19 4.85
C ALA A 170 -4.26 -9.45 4.24
N ILE A 171 -4.08 -8.79 3.09
CA ILE A 171 -5.16 -8.14 2.33
C ILE A 171 -6.17 -9.18 1.83
N ASP A 172 -5.72 -10.25 1.20
CA ASP A 172 -6.61 -11.29 0.67
C ASP A 172 -7.45 -11.96 1.77
N ASN A 173 -6.92 -12.06 3.00
CA ASN A 173 -7.67 -12.60 4.15
C ASN A 173 -8.76 -11.64 4.69
N THR A 174 -8.85 -10.41 4.19
CA THR A 174 -9.85 -9.41 4.62
C THR A 174 -11.03 -9.24 3.65
N ILE A 175 -10.98 -9.84 2.46
CA ILE A 175 -12.03 -9.81 1.44
C ILE A 175 -12.90 -11.06 1.56
#